data_AF-L9LCB9-F1
#
_entry.id   AF-L9LCB9-F1
#
_cell.length_a   1.000
_cell.length_b   1.000
_cell.length_c   1.000
_cell.angle_alpha   90.00
_cell.angle_beta   90.00
_cell.angle_gamma   90.00
#
_symmetry.space_group_name_H-M   'P 1'
#
loop_
_entity.id
_entity.type
_entity.pdbx_description
1 polymer ?
#
loop_
_entity_poly.entity_id
_entity_poly.type
_entity_poly.pdbx_seq_one_letter_code
_entity_poly.pdbx_strand_id
1 'polypeptide(L)'
;MRGPELGPEPTMEGDVLDTLEALGYKGPLLEEQALTKAAEKLERINDALSCEYECRRRMLMKRLDVTVQSFGWSDRAKVKTDDIARIYQPKRYALSPKTTITLAHLLAAREDLSKIIRTSSGTSREKTACAINKVSHFLSPLE
;
A
#
# COMPACT_ATOMS: atom_id res chain seq x y z
N MET A 1 26.85 55.28 -11.76
CA MET A 1 26.94 54.00 -11.04
C MET A 1 25.82 53.11 -11.55
N ARG A 2 26.12 52.16 -12.44
CA ARG A 2 25.16 51.14 -12.90
C ARG A 2 25.25 50.00 -11.88
N GLY A 3 24.16 49.73 -11.16
CA GLY A 3 24.11 48.70 -10.12
C GLY A 3 24.34 47.29 -10.70
N PRO A 4 24.67 46.30 -9.85
CA PRO A 4 24.95 44.94 -10.32
C PRO A 4 23.67 44.33 -10.91
N GLU A 5 23.77 43.86 -12.15
CA GLU A 5 22.71 43.13 -12.85
C GLU A 5 22.39 41.86 -12.03
N LEU A 6 21.13 41.72 -11.59
CA LEU A 6 20.65 40.44 -11.06
C LEU A 6 20.76 39.41 -12.19
N GLY A 7 21.58 38.39 -11.97
CA GLY A 7 21.66 37.24 -12.86
C GLY A 7 20.30 36.58 -13.05
N PRO A 8 20.13 35.80 -14.12
CA PRO A 8 18.86 35.13 -14.41
C PRO A 8 18.45 34.27 -13.22
N GLU A 9 17.22 34.45 -12.75
CA GLU A 9 16.59 33.62 -11.72
C GLU A 9 16.71 32.14 -12.11
N PRO A 10 17.12 31.24 -11.20
CA PRO A 10 17.22 29.82 -11.49
C PRO A 10 15.81 29.29 -11.77
N THR A 11 15.52 29.01 -13.04
CA THR A 11 14.29 28.32 -13.41
C THR A 11 14.45 26.86 -13.00
N MET A 12 13.55 26.35 -12.15
CA MET A 12 13.58 24.96 -11.67
C MET A 12 13.65 23.91 -12.79
N GLU A 13 13.28 24.29 -14.02
CA GLU A 13 13.42 23.46 -15.22
C GLU A 13 14.89 23.21 -15.61
N GLY A 14 15.78 24.18 -15.44
CA GLY A 14 17.21 24.04 -15.73
C GLY A 14 17.89 23.04 -14.79
N ASP A 15 17.61 23.15 -13.49
CA ASP A 15 18.18 22.25 -12.48
C ASP A 15 17.76 20.79 -12.70
N VAL A 16 16.54 20.55 -13.18
CA VAL A 16 16.02 19.21 -13.50
C VAL A 16 16.72 18.64 -14.73
N LEU A 17 16.96 19.45 -15.76
CA LEU A 17 17.67 19.02 -16.97
C LEU A 17 19.13 18.65 -16.66
N ASP A 18 19.82 19.48 -15.89
CA ASP A 18 21.22 19.25 -15.50
C ASP A 18 21.36 17.98 -14.64
N THR A 19 20.40 17.72 -13.75
CA THR A 19 20.38 16.47 -12.98
C THR A 19 20.09 15.25 -13.85
N LEU A 20 19.19 15.33 -14.83
CA LEU A 20 18.92 14.24 -15.76
C LEU A 20 20.16 13.92 -16.62
N GLU A 21 20.86 14.94 -17.09
CA GLU A 21 22.11 14.77 -17.84
C GLU A 21 23.23 14.16 -16.98
N ALA A 22 23.37 14.63 -15.73
CA ALA A 22 24.32 14.05 -14.76
C ALA A 22 24.02 12.58 -14.42
N LEU A 23 22.75 12.17 -14.49
CA LEU A 23 22.31 10.78 -14.35
C LEU A 23 22.46 9.96 -15.64
N GLY A 24 23.00 10.55 -16.71
CA GLY A 24 23.28 9.87 -17.97
C GLY A 24 22.07 9.73 -18.90
N TYR A 25 20.98 10.44 -18.63
CA TYR A 25 19.81 10.45 -19.50
C TYR A 25 20.09 11.30 -20.74
N LYS A 26 20.11 10.66 -21.92
CA LYS A 26 20.37 11.31 -23.23
C LYS A 26 19.19 11.22 -24.20
N GLY A 27 18.04 10.75 -23.74
CA GLY A 27 16.84 10.64 -24.56
C GLY A 27 16.15 11.99 -24.73
N PRO A 28 15.37 12.21 -25.80
CA PRO A 28 14.46 13.35 -25.84
C PRO A 28 13.50 13.28 -24.65
N LEU A 29 13.22 14.42 -24.02
CA LEU A 29 12.10 14.50 -23.09
C LEU A 29 10.84 14.09 -23.84
N LEU A 30 10.05 13.18 -23.25
CA LEU A 30 8.74 12.83 -23.83
C LEU A 30 7.94 14.12 -24.03
N GLU A 31 7.23 14.19 -25.15
CA GLU A 31 6.31 15.28 -25.44
C GLU A 31 5.35 15.45 -24.26
N GLU A 32 5.27 16.66 -23.69
CA GLU A 32 4.53 16.94 -22.45
C GLU A 32 3.10 16.38 -22.51
N GLN A 33 2.46 16.50 -23.68
CA GLN A 33 1.13 15.95 -23.92
C GLN A 33 1.05 14.43 -23.78
N ALA A 34 2.09 13.69 -24.15
CA ALA A 34 2.15 12.25 -24.00
C ALA A 34 2.28 11.85 -22.52
N LEU A 35 3.11 12.58 -21.76
CA LEU A 35 3.26 12.37 -20.32
C LEU A 35 1.96 12.65 -19.57
N THR A 36 1.28 13.76 -19.87
CA THR A 36 -0.01 14.12 -19.26
C THR A 36 -1.07 13.06 -19.55
N LYS A 37 -1.18 12.60 -20.80
CA LYS A 37 -2.11 11.51 -21.17
C LYS A 37 -1.81 10.22 -20.42
N ALA A 38 -0.54 9.88 -20.23
CA ALA A 38 -0.14 8.69 -19.49
C ALA A 38 -0.47 8.81 -17.98
N ALA A 39 -0.21 9.98 -17.39
CA ALA A 39 -0.52 10.27 -15.99
C ALA A 39 -2.04 10.21 -15.72
N GLU A 40 -2.86 10.83 -16.58
CA GLU A 40 -4.33 10.76 -16.48
C GLU A 40 -4.84 9.32 -16.56
N LYS A 41 -4.27 8.52 -17.46
CA LYS A 41 -4.65 7.11 -17.59
C LYS A 41 -4.31 6.33 -16.32
N LEU A 42 -3.13 6.58 -15.74
CA LEU A 42 -2.70 5.92 -14.52
C LEU A 42 -3.55 6.33 -13.31
N GLU A 43 -3.95 7.60 -13.23
CA GLU A 43 -4.86 8.12 -12.22
C GLU A 43 -6.23 7.44 -12.30
N ARG A 44 -6.81 7.32 -13.50
CA ARG A 44 -8.08 6.58 -13.69
C ARG A 44 -7.99 5.12 -13.24
N ILE A 45 -6.87 4.45 -13.53
CA ILE A 45 -6.63 3.07 -13.08
C ILE A 45 -6.53 3.02 -11.55
N ASN A 46 -5.77 3.95 -10.96
CA ASN A 46 -5.64 4.04 -9.50
C ASN A 46 -6.99 4.27 -8.82
N ASP A 47 -7.85 5.13 -9.38
CA ASP A 47 -9.18 5.41 -8.83
C ASP A 47 -10.08 4.17 -8.89
N ALA A 48 -10.10 3.47 -10.02
CA ALA A 48 -10.87 2.25 -10.18
C ALA A 48 -10.44 1.17 -9.17
N LEU A 49 -9.13 0.94 -9.05
CA LEU A 49 -8.56 0.00 -8.09
C LEU A 49 -8.85 0.44 -6.65
N SER A 50 -8.69 1.73 -6.35
CA SER A 50 -8.94 2.28 -5.02
C SER A 50 -10.38 2.06 -4.58
N CYS A 51 -11.34 2.27 -5.48
CA CYS A 51 -12.76 1.99 -5.26
C CYS A 51 -13.00 0.50 -4.95
N GLU A 52 -12.42 -0.40 -5.75
CA GLU A 52 -12.58 -1.85 -5.56
C GLU A 52 -11.99 -2.32 -4.22
N TYR A 53 -10.75 -1.91 -3.92
CA TYR A 53 -10.07 -2.25 -2.68
C TYR A 53 -10.75 -1.63 -1.46
N GLU A 54 -11.35 -0.45 -1.59
CA GLU A 54 -12.15 0.13 -0.52
C GLU A 54 -13.40 -0.72 -0.24
N CYS A 55 -14.14 -1.10 -1.28
CA CYS A 55 -15.27 -2.03 -1.16
C CYS A 55 -14.86 -3.35 -0.49
N ARG A 56 -13.73 -3.94 -0.92
CA ARG A 56 -13.19 -5.17 -0.32
C ARG A 56 -12.80 -4.98 1.15
N ARG A 57 -12.17 -3.85 1.50
CA ARG A 57 -11.80 -3.54 2.89
C ARG A 57 -13.03 -3.39 3.79
N ARG A 58 -14.08 -2.68 3.33
CA ARG A 58 -15.36 -2.58 4.07
C ARG A 58 -15.94 -3.96 4.37
N MET A 59 -15.94 -4.85 3.36
CA MET A 59 -16.45 -6.22 3.51
C MET A 59 -15.63 -7.03 4.53
N LEU A 60 -14.30 -6.97 4.47
CA LEU A 60 -13.42 -7.66 5.42
C LEU A 60 -13.57 -7.11 6.85
N MET A 61 -13.65 -5.78 7.02
CA MET A 61 -13.90 -5.16 8.32
C MET A 61 -15.25 -5.57 8.88
N LYS A 62 -16.30 -5.62 8.06
CA LYS A 62 -17.62 -6.08 8.48
C LYS A 62 -17.62 -7.56 8.86
N ARG A 63 -16.90 -8.41 8.11
CA ARG A 63 -16.72 -9.83 8.47
C ARG A 63 -16.02 -9.97 9.81
N LEU A 64 -15.01 -9.16 10.07
CA LEU A 64 -14.33 -9.13 11.36
C LEU A 64 -15.32 -8.73 12.48
N ASP A 65 -16.11 -7.67 12.28
CA ASP A 65 -17.14 -7.22 13.24
C ASP A 65 -18.13 -8.36 13.58
N VAL A 66 -18.71 -8.99 12.55
CA VAL A 66 -19.68 -10.08 12.73
C VAL A 66 -19.04 -11.31 13.40
N THR A 67 -17.75 -11.58 13.14
CA THR A 67 -17.01 -12.68 13.79
C THR A 67 -16.80 -12.42 15.28
N VAL A 68 -16.51 -11.17 15.66
CA VAL A 68 -16.37 -10.80 17.08
C VAL A 68 -17.75 -10.84 17.77
N GLN A 69 -18.79 -10.34 17.09
CA GLN A 69 -20.15 -10.37 17.61
C GLN A 69 -20.68 -11.80 17.81
N SER A 70 -20.28 -12.76 16.96
CA SER A 70 -20.74 -14.14 17.08
C SER A 70 -20.27 -14.83 18.36
N PHE A 71 -19.19 -14.35 19.01
CA PHE A 71 -18.77 -14.88 20.30
C PHE A 71 -19.79 -14.65 21.43
N GLY A 72 -20.63 -13.61 21.32
CA GLY A 72 -21.68 -13.31 22.30
C GLY A 72 -22.78 -14.39 22.39
N TRP A 73 -22.81 -15.34 21.46
CA TRP A 73 -23.74 -16.46 21.45
C TRP A 73 -23.28 -17.67 22.28
N SER A 74 -22.04 -17.67 22.76
CA SER A 74 -21.52 -18.73 23.63
C SER A 74 -21.47 -18.28 25.09
N ASP A 75 -21.91 -19.12 26.02
CA ASP A 75 -21.91 -18.79 27.46
C ASP A 75 -20.52 -18.42 27.98
N ARG A 76 -19.50 -19.15 27.51
CA ARG A 76 -18.10 -18.93 27.90
C ARG A 76 -17.54 -17.59 27.43
N ALA A 77 -17.91 -17.10 26.25
CA ALA A 77 -17.37 -15.84 25.73
C ALA A 77 -18.26 -14.64 26.07
N LYS A 78 -19.56 -14.85 26.30
CA LYS A 78 -20.50 -13.81 26.73
C LYS A 78 -20.05 -13.11 28.02
N VAL A 79 -19.49 -13.85 28.98
CA VAL A 79 -18.92 -13.29 30.22
C VAL A 79 -17.61 -12.49 30.01
N LYS A 80 -17.00 -12.59 28.82
CA LYS A 80 -15.75 -11.88 28.45
C LYS A 80 -15.97 -10.78 27.41
N THR A 81 -17.22 -10.40 27.15
CA THR A 81 -17.56 -9.43 26.11
C THR A 81 -16.82 -8.10 26.29
N ASP A 82 -16.73 -7.61 27.53
CA ASP A 82 -16.07 -6.34 27.84
C ASP A 82 -14.56 -6.40 27.60
N ASP A 83 -13.92 -7.51 27.97
CA ASP A 83 -12.49 -7.74 27.68
C ASP A 83 -12.21 -7.84 26.18
N ILE A 84 -13.09 -8.54 25.45
CA ILE A 84 -13.00 -8.64 23.99
C ILE A 84 -13.14 -7.25 23.38
N ALA A 85 -14.14 -6.46 23.80
CA ALA A 85 -14.36 -5.10 23.32
C ALA A 85 -13.16 -4.18 23.62
N ARG A 86 -12.61 -4.26 24.83
CA ARG A 86 -11.44 -3.48 25.26
C ARG A 86 -10.23 -3.69 24.34
N ILE A 87 -10.01 -4.92 23.85
CA ILE A 87 -8.90 -5.23 22.95
C ILE A 87 -9.26 -4.96 21.48
N TYR A 88 -10.50 -5.27 21.10
CA TYR A 88 -10.96 -5.21 19.72
C TYR A 88 -11.16 -3.77 19.23
N GLN A 89 -11.83 -2.94 20.03
CA GLN A 89 -12.25 -1.60 19.59
C GLN A 89 -11.09 -0.72 19.14
N PRO A 90 -9.95 -0.62 19.88
CA PRO A 90 -8.80 0.17 19.42
C PRO A 90 -8.27 -0.30 18.07
N LYS A 91 -8.18 -1.62 17.85
CA LYS A 91 -7.74 -2.21 16.58
C LYS A 91 -8.76 -1.92 15.48
N ARG A 92 -10.05 -1.99 15.78
CA ARG A 92 -11.12 -1.75 14.83
C ARG A 92 -11.19 -0.28 14.37
N TYR A 93 -10.92 0.67 15.25
CA TYR A 93 -10.84 2.09 14.91
C TYR A 93 -9.58 2.46 14.14
N ALA A 94 -8.48 1.72 14.33
CA ALA A 94 -7.26 1.89 13.54
C ALA A 94 -7.40 1.39 12.09
N LEU A 95 -8.41 0.56 11.79
CA LEU A 95 -8.67 0.07 10.44
C LEU A 95 -9.51 1.08 9.65
N SER A 96 -9.05 1.41 8.45
CA SER A 96 -9.76 2.29 7.53
C SER A 96 -10.11 1.54 6.24
N PRO A 97 -11.31 1.77 5.67
CA PRO A 97 -11.64 1.26 4.35
C PRO A 97 -10.89 2.01 3.24
N LYS A 98 -10.49 3.27 3.48
CA LYS A 98 -9.85 4.11 2.46
C LYS A 98 -8.47 3.59 2.10
N THR A 99 -8.11 3.80 0.84
CA THR A 99 -6.75 3.58 0.36
C THR A 99 -5.79 4.66 0.86
N THR A 100 -4.56 4.26 1.13
CA THR A 100 -3.42 5.16 1.38
C THR A 100 -2.48 5.21 0.18
N ILE A 101 -2.77 4.44 -0.87
CA ILE A 101 -1.95 4.37 -2.08
C ILE A 101 -2.32 5.56 -2.96
N THR A 102 -1.30 6.32 -3.35
CA THR A 102 -1.40 7.47 -4.25
C THR A 102 -0.59 7.20 -5.51
N LEU A 103 -0.76 8.05 -6.53
CA LEU A 103 0.01 7.95 -7.77
C LEU A 103 1.53 7.95 -7.52
N ALA A 104 2.01 8.74 -6.56
CA ALA A 104 3.42 8.77 -6.17
C ALA A 104 3.91 7.40 -5.65
N HIS A 105 3.08 6.68 -4.87
CA HIS A 105 3.42 5.34 -4.40
C HIS A 105 3.48 4.32 -5.54
N LEU A 106 2.65 4.48 -6.57
CA LEU A 106 2.68 3.63 -7.77
C LEU A 106 3.93 3.88 -8.61
N LEU A 107 4.31 5.14 -8.80
CA LEU A 107 5.52 5.51 -9.56
C LEU A 107 6.81 5.12 -8.82
N ALA A 108 6.79 5.18 -7.48
CA ALA A 108 7.90 4.71 -6.65
C ALA A 108 7.97 3.19 -6.51
N ALA A 109 6.92 2.45 -6.91
CA ALA A 109 6.87 1.01 -6.78
C ALA A 109 7.90 0.36 -7.70
N ARG A 110 8.77 -0.47 -7.13
CA ARG A 110 9.72 -1.31 -7.87
C ARG A 110 9.00 -2.51 -8.49
N GLU A 111 9.54 -3.04 -9.59
CA GLU A 111 8.97 -4.19 -10.30
C GLU A 111 8.79 -5.44 -9.42
N ASP A 112 9.59 -5.59 -8.36
CA ASP A 112 9.54 -6.74 -7.46
C ASP A 112 8.26 -6.81 -6.60
N LEU A 113 7.56 -5.69 -6.39
CA LEU A 113 6.25 -5.66 -5.71
C LEU A 113 5.12 -6.31 -6.52
N SER A 114 5.30 -6.47 -7.84
CA SER A 114 4.33 -7.15 -8.71
C SER A 114 4.41 -8.68 -8.64
N LYS A 115 5.43 -9.24 -7.95
CA LYS A 115 5.57 -10.69 -7.77
C LYS A 115 4.47 -11.21 -6.86
N ILE A 116 3.49 -11.89 -7.45
CA ILE A 116 2.41 -12.56 -6.70
C ILE A 116 3.03 -13.72 -5.91
N ILE A 117 3.31 -13.49 -4.63
CA ILE A 117 3.78 -14.54 -3.74
C ILE A 117 2.57 -15.40 -3.34
N ARG A 118 2.73 -16.71 -3.51
CA ARG A 118 1.72 -17.68 -3.09
C ARG A 118 1.50 -17.59 -1.58
N THR A 119 0.33 -17.12 -1.17
CA THR A 119 -0.04 -16.90 0.25
C THR A 119 -0.18 -18.19 1.05
N SER A 120 -0.26 -19.34 0.39
CA SER A 120 -0.25 -20.67 1.01
C SER A 120 1.13 -21.30 1.17
N SER A 121 2.21 -20.58 0.81
CA SER A 121 3.59 -21.05 1.01
C SER A 121 3.92 -21.22 2.49
N GLY A 122 4.88 -22.11 2.80
CA GLY A 122 5.34 -22.35 4.17
C GLY A 122 5.82 -21.06 4.84
N THR A 123 6.61 -20.25 4.13
CA THR A 123 7.14 -18.96 4.62
C THR A 123 6.06 -17.94 4.96
N SER A 124 4.97 -17.88 4.19
CA SER A 124 3.81 -17.04 4.52
C SER A 124 3.03 -17.57 5.73
N ARG A 125 2.89 -18.90 5.84
CA ARG A 125 2.17 -19.53 6.95
C ARG A 125 2.94 -19.43 8.27
N GLU A 126 4.27 -19.50 8.26
CA GLU A 126 5.09 -19.39 9.47
C GLU A 126 4.79 -18.13 10.28
N LYS A 127 4.55 -17.00 9.59
CA LYS A 127 4.18 -15.73 10.24
C LYS A 127 2.78 -15.73 10.87
N THR A 128 1.97 -16.76 10.62
CA THR A 128 0.63 -16.94 11.21
C THR A 128 0.63 -17.88 12.42
N ALA A 129 1.80 -18.42 12.80
CA ALA A 129 1.93 -19.30 13.95
C ALA A 129 1.61 -18.55 15.25
N CYS A 130 0.79 -19.15 16.11
CA CYS A 130 0.51 -18.65 17.45
C CYS A 130 0.18 -19.81 18.38
N ALA A 131 -0.02 -19.52 19.67
CA ALA A 131 -0.38 -20.54 20.66
C ALA A 131 -1.59 -21.40 20.26
N ILE A 132 -2.46 -20.86 19.39
CA ILE A 132 -3.65 -21.52 18.86
C ILE A 132 -3.38 -22.15 17.49
N ASN A 133 -2.71 -21.42 16.57
CA ASN A 133 -2.43 -21.87 15.21
C ASN A 133 -1.01 -22.45 15.11
N LYS A 134 -0.88 -23.78 15.13
CA LYS A 134 0.41 -24.48 14.97
C LYS A 134 0.71 -24.68 13.49
N VAL A 135 1.82 -24.13 13.01
CA VAL A 135 2.24 -24.24 11.60
C VAL A 135 3.40 -25.22 11.53
N SER A 136 3.21 -26.32 10.80
CA SER A 136 4.26 -27.31 10.56
C SER A 136 5.30 -26.73 9.60
N HIS A 137 6.57 -26.70 10.00
CA HIS A 137 7.67 -26.50 9.06
C HIS A 137 7.71 -27.73 8.14
N PHE A 138 7.31 -27.56 6.88
CA PHE A 138 7.66 -28.56 5.88
C PHE A 138 9.16 -28.45 5.67
N LEU A 139 9.89 -29.45 6.18
CA LEU A 139 11.30 -29.66 5.85
C LEU A 139 11.46 -29.56 4.33
N SER A 140 12.34 -28.66 3.89
CA SER A 140 12.80 -28.60 2.51
C SER A 140 13.32 -29.97 2.07
N PRO A 141 13.17 -30.36 0.78
CA PRO A 141 13.80 -31.57 0.28
C PRO A 141 15.30 -31.52 0.57
N LEU A 142 15.82 -32.59 1.17
CA LEU A 142 17.26 -32.85 1.24
C LEU A 142 17.82 -32.82 -0.19
N GLU A 143 18.97 -32.15 -0.34
CA GLU A 143 19.81 -32.14 -1.55
C GLU A 143 20.13 -33.56 -2.06
#